data_AF-A0AAJ1BRA8-F1
#
_entry.id   AF-A0AAJ1BRA8-F1
#
_cell.length_a   1.000
_cell.length_b   1.000
_cell.length_c   1.000
_cell.angle_alpha   90.00
_cell.angle_beta   90.00
_cell.angle_gamma   90.00
#
_symmetry.space_group_name_H-M   'P 1'
#
loop_
_entity.id
_entity.type
_entity.pdbx_description
1 polymer ?
#
loop_
_entity_poly.entity_id
_entity_poly.type
_entity_poly.pdbx_seq_one_letter_code
_entity_poly.pdbx_strand_id
1 'polypeptide(L)' 'VGSDYEGPVGRPVCMAQRHPEAEARLLKKWICMRCSATHRGRKPRVCRKCGYTGMRIKAAERRKT' A
#
# COMPACT_ATOMS: atom_id res chain seq x y z
N VAL A 1 -18.42 -30.80 -14.26
CA VAL A 1 -19.17 -31.18 -13.04
C VAL A 1 -18.52 -30.48 -11.87
N GLY A 2 -19.25 -29.58 -11.18
CA GLY A 2 -18.95 -28.93 -9.88
C GLY A 2 -17.68 -28.04 -9.84
N SER A 3 -17.66 -26.71 -9.69
CA SER A 3 -18.57 -25.75 -9.05
C SER A 3 -18.68 -25.86 -7.52
N ASP A 4 -17.55 -25.92 -6.80
CA ASP A 4 -17.51 -25.70 -5.34
C ASP A 4 -17.40 -24.21 -5.02
N TYR A 5 -18.55 -23.53 -5.12
CA TYR A 5 -18.80 -22.26 -4.47
C TYR A 5 -19.32 -22.54 -3.05
N GLU A 6 -18.44 -22.58 -2.05
CA GLU A 6 -18.86 -22.51 -0.65
C GLU A 6 -18.23 -21.31 0.06
N GLY A 7 -19.07 -20.33 0.42
CA GLY A 7 -18.72 -19.21 1.30
C GLY A 7 -19.62 -17.96 1.09
N PRO A 8 -20.45 -17.55 2.07
CA PRO A 8 -21.58 -16.62 1.84
C PRO A 8 -21.22 -15.16 1.49
N VAL A 9 -19.95 -14.75 1.50
CA VAL A 9 -19.39 -13.56 0.81
C VAL A 9 -17.85 -13.68 0.79
N GLY A 10 -17.36 -14.80 0.27
CA GLY A 10 -15.93 -15.13 0.22
C GLY A 10 -15.27 -14.64 -1.07
N ARG A 11 -14.80 -13.38 -1.12
CA ARG A 11 -13.84 -12.98 -2.16
C ARG A 11 -12.60 -13.86 -1.95
N PRO A 12 -12.08 -14.57 -2.97
CA PRO A 12 -10.89 -15.37 -2.80
C PRO A 12 -9.79 -14.48 -2.23
N VAL A 13 -9.07 -14.98 -1.22
CA VAL A 13 -7.81 -14.38 -0.80
C VAL A 13 -6.89 -14.57 -1.99
N CYS A 14 -6.98 -13.69 -2.97
CA CYS A 14 -5.99 -13.59 -4.02
C CYS A 14 -4.72 -13.16 -3.31
N MET A 15 -3.95 -14.15 -2.86
CA MET A 15 -2.57 -13.95 -2.45
C MET A 15 -1.95 -13.19 -3.60
N ALA A 16 -1.66 -11.91 -3.37
CA ALA A 16 -1.10 -11.07 -4.41
C ALA A 16 0.16 -11.76 -4.92
N GLN A 17 0.20 -12.07 -6.21
CA GLN A 17 1.40 -12.61 -6.85
C GLN A 17 2.56 -11.67 -6.52
N ARG A 18 3.55 -12.15 -5.76
CA ARG A 18 4.66 -11.33 -5.29
C ARG A 18 5.61 -11.09 -6.44
N HIS A 19 5.82 -9.82 -6.77
CA HIS A 19 6.71 -9.38 -7.83
C HIS A 19 7.73 -8.39 -7.25
N PRO A 20 8.99 -8.81 -7.00
CA PRO A 20 9.94 -8.01 -6.24
C PRO A 20 10.28 -6.66 -6.92
N GLU A 21 10.30 -6.64 -8.25
CA GLU A 21 10.53 -5.42 -9.03
C GLU A 21 9.40 -4.41 -8.87
N ALA A 22 8.15 -4.88 -8.94
CA ALA A 22 6.97 -4.04 -8.80
C ALA A 22 6.86 -3.49 -7.37
N GLU A 23 7.13 -4.32 -6.37
CA GLU A 23 7.14 -3.93 -4.96
C GLU A 23 8.14 -2.81 -4.69
N ALA A 24 9.36 -2.92 -5.23
CA ALA A 24 10.38 -1.90 -5.08
C ALA A 24 9.96 -0.55 -5.70
N ARG A 25 9.26 -0.56 -6.84
CA ARG A 25 8.83 0.68 -7.53
C ARG A 25 7.55 1.28 -6.95
N LEU A 26 6.66 0.47 -6.38
CA LEU A 26 5.32 0.89 -5.97
C LEU A 26 5.17 1.10 -4.47
N LEU A 27 5.83 0.28 -3.64
CA LEU A 27 5.65 0.25 -2.19
C LEU A 27 6.71 1.05 -1.42
N LYS A 28 7.93 1.23 -1.96
CA LYS A 28 9.00 2.03 -1.33
C LYS A 28 8.76 3.54 -1.51
N LYS A 29 7.70 4.06 -0.88
CA LYS A 29 7.28 5.47 -0.93
C LYS A 29 6.85 5.99 0.44
N TRP A 30 7.07 7.29 0.64
CA TRP A 30 6.58 8.03 1.79
C TRP A 30 5.25 8.68 1.46
N ILE A 31 4.34 8.72 2.43
CA ILE A 31 3.00 9.27 2.30
C ILE A 31 2.81 10.28 3.42
N CYS A 32 2.39 11.49 3.08
CA CYS A 32 2.01 12.49 4.07
C CYS A 32 0.73 12.07 4.79
N MET A 33 0.71 12.15 6.12
CA MET A 33 -0.49 11.81 6.90
C MET A 33 -1.59 12.88 6.82
N ARG A 34 -1.26 14.10 6.39
CA ARG A 34 -2.23 15.22 6.29
C ARG A 34 -2.85 15.36 4.90
N CYS A 35 -2.04 15.38 3.84
CA CYS A 35 -2.52 15.61 2.47
C CYS A 35 -2.45 14.38 1.56
N SER A 36 -2.05 13.22 2.08
CA SER A 36 -1.88 11.96 1.34
C SER A 36 -0.92 11.99 0.13
N ALA A 37 -0.16 13.07 -0.05
CA ALA A 37 0.84 13.18 -1.11
C ALA A 37 1.90 12.07 -1.00
N THR A 38 2.31 11.53 -2.14
CA THR A 38 3.35 10.49 -2.21
C THR A 38 4.70 11.10 -2.57
N HIS A 39 5.74 10.69 -1.86
CA HIS A 39 7.11 11.11 -2.08
C HIS A 39 7.99 9.87 -2.30
N ARG A 40 8.73 9.86 -3.41
CA ARG A 40 9.69 8.80 -3.76
C ARG A 40 11.08 9.14 -3.22
N GLY A 41 11.85 8.12 -2.87
CA GLY A 41 13.25 8.25 -2.45
C GLY A 41 13.43 8.35 -0.93
N ARG A 42 14.37 9.19 -0.51
CA ARG A 42 14.75 9.36 0.91
C ARG A 42 13.61 9.96 1.73
N LYS A 43 13.65 9.73 3.04
CA LYS A 43 12.69 10.29 4.01
C LYS A 43 12.67 11.82 3.87
N PRO A 44 11.54 12.43 3.46
CA PRO A 44 11.48 13.88 3.37
C PRO A 44 11.44 14.46 4.79
N ARG A 45 11.92 15.69 4.99
CA ARG A 45 11.79 16.38 6.29
C ARG A 45 10.39 16.99 6.46
N VAL A 46 9.83 17.46 5.36
CA VAL A 46 8.50 18.09 5.27
C VAL A 46 7.79 17.62 4.01
N CYS A 47 6.46 17.60 4.04
CA CYS A 47 5.68 17.36 2.85
C CYS A 47 5.83 18.52 1.87
N ARG A 48 6.21 18.23 0.63
CA ARG A 48 6.40 19.23 -0.44
C ARG A 48 5.12 19.97 -0.85
N LYS A 49 3.94 19.49 -0.44
CA LYS A 49 2.64 20.10 -0.78
C LYS A 49 2.05 20.93 0.35
N CYS A 50 2.10 20.45 1.59
CA CYS A 50 1.42 21.09 2.73
C CYS A 50 2.34 21.47 3.90
N GLY A 51 3.66 21.25 3.80
CA GLY A 51 4.61 21.57 4.87
C GLY A 51 4.57 20.67 6.10
N TYR A 52 3.62 19.73 6.19
CA TYR A 52 3.49 18.84 7.35
C TYR A 52 4.66 17.85 7.47
N THR A 53 5.17 17.66 8.69
CA THR A 53 6.36 16.81 8.99
C THR A 53 6.02 15.33 9.17
N GLY A 54 4.77 15.00 9.49
CA GLY A 54 4.33 13.62 9.69
C GLY A 54 4.18 12.85 8.38
N MET A 55 5.19 12.06 8.04
CA MET A 55 5.19 11.15 6.90
C MET A 55 5.33 9.70 7.34
N ARG A 56 4.48 8.85 6.77
CA ARG A 56 4.45 7.41 6.99
C ARG A 56 4.97 6.68 5.75
N ILE A 57 5.51 5.47 5.94
CA ILE A 57 5.83 4.60 4.80
C ILE A 57 4.53 3.99 4.27
N LYS A 58 4.45 3.75 2.95
CA LYS A 58 3.34 2.99 2.36
C LYS A 58 3.37 1.56 2.90
N ALA A 59 2.22 1.05 3.34
CA ALA A 59 2.13 -0.32 3.81
C ALA A 59 2.41 -1.27 2.64
N ALA A 60 3.32 -2.23 2.87
CA ALA A 60 3.61 -3.30 1.92
C ALA A 60 2.50 -4.35 1.94
N GLU A 61 2.10 -4.76 3.14
CA GLU A 61 1.02 -5.72 3.36
C GLU A 61 -0.32 -5.01 3.56
N ARG A 62 -1.41 -5.71 3.24
CA ARG A 62 -2.76 -5.25 3.56
C ARG A 62 -2.92 -5.19 5.08
N ARG A 63 -3.40 -4.06 5.60
CA ARG A 63 -3.78 -3.96 7.02
C ARG A 63 -5.02 -4.81 7.26
N LYS A 64 -5.06 -5.56 8.37
CA LYS A 64 -6.27 -6.25 8.82
C LYS A 64 -7.37 -5.20 9.04
N THR A 65 -8.53 -5.47 8.48
CA THR A 65 -9.77 -4.71 8.73
C THR A 65 -10.43 -5.28 9.97
#